data_AF-A0A2V1CPM6-F1
#
_entry.id   AF-A0A2V1CPM6-F1
#
_cell.length_a   1.000
_cell.length_b   1.000
_cell.length_c   1.000
_cell.angle_alpha   90.00
_cell.angle_beta   90.00
_cell.angle_gamma   90.00
#
_symmetry.space_group_name_H-M   'P 1'
#
loop_
_entity.id
_entity.type
_entity.pdbx_description
1 polymer ?
#
loop_
_entity_poly.entity_id
_entity_poly.type
_entity_poly.pdbx_seq_one_letter_code
_entity_poly.pdbx_strand_id
1 'polypeptide(L)'
;MSSSKFATSGREKSSPSSSPSPIEENLNLPDYAQNVLQDVDLPVLILISHRHAPPLNPRPQLRFDVRSLPNPPKHIRDALNGTSWRLQEWMLSDAMFGERRDAIRKEIEEEMTRMTAEHEKIDVLNLGQDAKWEPNEVPRETPEEEALSDEEQEEDYTIPNEADSSSGESDQDASALRVGIFCAMGRHRSVAMVEVLAQMSWPGWQVEVQHRDVFKKRDSGKKSGGKQSRGTRGGVIPSHFEDD
;
A
#
# COMPACT_ATOMS: atom_id res chain seq x y z
N MET A 1 -43.16 28.07 14.84
CA MET A 1 -43.77 27.55 13.61
C MET A 1 -43.39 28.49 12.48
N SER A 2 -42.42 28.12 11.64
CA SER A 2 -42.21 28.87 10.39
C SER A 2 -41.69 27.90 9.35
N SER A 3 -42.63 27.41 8.55
CA SER A 3 -42.43 26.49 7.44
C SER A 3 -41.92 27.28 6.24
N SER A 4 -40.73 26.98 5.75
CA SER A 4 -40.29 27.45 4.44
C SER A 4 -40.19 26.26 3.49
N LYS A 5 -41.16 26.22 2.56
CA LYS A 5 -41.28 25.29 1.45
C LYS A 5 -40.49 25.89 0.30
N PHE A 6 -39.46 25.21 -0.21
CA PHE A 6 -38.88 25.58 -1.50
C PHE A 6 -39.23 24.53 -2.55
N ALA A 7 -39.78 25.07 -3.64
CA ALA A 7 -40.40 24.40 -4.74
C ALA A 7 -39.37 23.76 -5.69
N THR A 8 -39.74 22.59 -6.17
CA THR A 8 -39.24 21.95 -7.38
C THR A 8 -39.55 22.81 -8.61
N SER A 9 -38.54 23.18 -9.40
CA SER A 9 -38.73 23.62 -10.78
C SER A 9 -37.86 22.80 -11.70
N GLY A 10 -38.54 22.02 -12.54
CA GLY A 10 -37.94 21.35 -13.68
C GLY A 10 -37.44 22.36 -14.70
N ARG A 11 -36.37 21.99 -15.40
CA ARG A 11 -36.01 22.64 -16.64
C ARG A 11 -35.49 21.60 -17.61
N GLU A 12 -36.42 21.09 -18.39
CA GLU A 12 -36.16 20.43 -19.66
C GLU A 12 -35.42 21.43 -20.56
N LYS A 13 -34.30 20.99 -21.13
CA LYS A 13 -33.66 21.67 -22.26
C LYS A 13 -33.22 20.62 -23.28
N SER A 14 -34.13 20.40 -24.22
CA SER A 14 -33.90 20.30 -25.66
C SER A 14 -32.47 19.92 -26.11
N SER A 15 -32.38 18.70 -26.65
CA SER A 15 -31.28 18.20 -27.47
C SER A 15 -31.05 19.07 -28.71
N PRO A 16 -29.82 19.50 -29.00
CA PRO A 16 -29.44 19.93 -30.34
C PRO A 16 -29.14 18.70 -31.22
N SER A 17 -29.96 18.55 -32.27
CA SER A 17 -29.70 17.71 -33.43
C SER A 17 -28.44 18.20 -34.14
N SER A 18 -27.34 17.46 -34.00
CA SER A 18 -26.10 17.69 -34.75
C SER A 18 -26.07 16.80 -35.99
N SER A 19 -26.13 17.46 -37.14
CA SER A 19 -25.94 16.90 -38.48
C SER A 19 -24.59 16.18 -38.61
N PRO A 20 -24.52 15.03 -39.30
CA PRO A 20 -23.25 14.37 -39.61
C PRO A 20 -22.59 15.07 -40.81
N SER A 21 -21.44 15.71 -40.57
CA SER A 21 -20.57 16.20 -41.63
C SER A 21 -19.75 15.01 -42.19
N PRO A 22 -19.76 14.74 -43.50
CA PRO A 22 -18.89 13.76 -44.12
C PRO A 22 -17.58 14.45 -44.52
N ILE A 23 -16.63 14.50 -43.59
CA ILE A 23 -15.23 14.81 -43.89
C ILE A 23 -14.42 13.64 -43.34
N GLU A 24 -14.46 12.52 -44.08
CA GLU A 24 -13.46 11.46 -43.96
C GLU A 24 -12.21 11.91 -44.73
N GLU A 25 -11.54 12.93 -44.22
CA GLU A 25 -10.15 13.16 -44.59
C GLU A 25 -9.32 12.09 -43.89
N ASN A 26 -8.90 11.11 -44.69
CA ASN A 26 -7.83 10.16 -44.40
C ASN A 26 -6.58 10.93 -43.96
N LEU A 27 -6.52 11.30 -42.69
CA LEU A 27 -5.28 11.70 -42.02
C LEU A 27 -4.46 10.42 -41.86
N ASN A 28 -3.75 10.08 -42.94
CA ASN A 28 -2.66 9.13 -42.96
C ASN A 28 -1.59 9.69 -42.01
N LEU A 29 -1.75 9.43 -40.70
CA LEU A 29 -0.75 9.79 -39.72
C LEU A 29 0.55 9.11 -40.13
N PRO A 30 1.65 9.86 -40.27
CA PRO A 30 2.93 9.30 -40.70
C PRO A 30 3.37 8.20 -39.74
N ASP A 31 4.01 7.18 -40.27
CA ASP A 31 4.40 5.93 -39.60
C ASP A 31 5.16 6.15 -38.27
N TYR A 32 5.84 7.28 -38.12
CA TYR A 32 6.52 7.64 -36.87
C TYR A 32 5.57 7.92 -35.70
N ALA A 33 4.31 8.26 -35.96
CA ALA A 33 3.26 8.41 -34.96
C ALA A 33 2.61 7.08 -34.56
N GLN A 34 2.92 5.99 -35.29
CA GLN A 34 2.52 4.61 -34.96
C GLN A 34 3.61 3.84 -34.21
N ASN A 35 4.70 4.51 -33.82
CA ASN A 35 5.58 3.99 -32.78
C ASN A 35 4.77 3.94 -31.48
N VAL A 36 4.07 2.82 -31.31
CA VAL A 36 3.46 2.35 -30.08
C VAL A 36 4.46 2.67 -29.00
N LEU A 37 4.12 3.62 -28.12
CA LEU A 37 4.87 3.88 -26.91
C LEU A 37 5.03 2.51 -26.27
N GLN A 38 6.24 1.97 -26.27
CA GLN A 38 6.52 0.71 -25.60
C GLN A 38 5.96 0.87 -24.20
N ASP A 39 5.14 -0.10 -23.77
CA ASP A 39 4.63 -0.13 -22.41
C ASP A 39 5.85 -0.12 -21.50
N VAL A 40 6.20 1.08 -21.01
CA VAL A 40 7.30 1.25 -20.07
C VAL A 40 6.81 0.60 -18.79
N ASP A 41 7.39 -0.55 -18.48
CA ASP A 41 7.17 -1.27 -17.23
C ASP A 41 7.68 -0.39 -16.09
N LEU A 42 6.81 0.51 -15.62
CA LEU A 42 7.11 1.42 -14.52
C LEU A 42 7.15 0.63 -13.21
N PRO A 43 8.10 0.93 -12.33
CA PRO A 43 8.15 0.31 -11.02
C PRO A 43 6.89 0.68 -10.20
N VAL A 44 6.46 -0.24 -9.33
CA VAL A 44 5.21 -0.12 -8.58
C VAL A 44 5.48 0.13 -7.09
N LEU A 45 4.91 1.20 -6.55
CA LEU A 45 4.90 1.50 -5.11
C LEU A 45 3.60 0.97 -4.50
N ILE A 46 3.69 -0.08 -3.68
CA ILE A 46 2.54 -0.72 -3.04
C ILE A 46 2.44 -0.25 -1.58
N LEU A 47 1.47 0.61 -1.29
CA LEU A 47 1.20 1.14 0.04
C LEU A 47 0.17 0.27 0.77
N ILE A 48 0.59 -0.41 1.84
CA ILE A 48 -0.21 -1.42 2.54
C ILE A 48 -0.55 -0.96 3.95
N SER A 49 -1.83 -0.70 4.21
CA SER A 49 -2.31 -0.46 5.58
C SER A 49 -2.74 -1.76 6.26
N HIS A 50 -2.31 -1.95 7.51
CA HIS A 50 -2.60 -3.18 8.25
C HIS A 50 -2.62 -2.99 9.77
N ARG A 51 -3.13 -3.99 10.49
CA ARG A 51 -3.06 -4.09 11.95
C ARG A 51 -1.69 -4.67 12.38
N HIS A 52 -1.21 -4.29 13.56
CA HIS A 52 0.11 -4.66 14.10
C HIS A 52 0.45 -6.17 14.04
N ALA A 53 -0.54 -7.04 14.29
CA ALA A 53 -0.35 -8.50 14.24
C ALA A 53 -1.61 -9.16 13.66
N PRO A 54 -1.54 -10.15 12.76
CA PRO A 54 -0.33 -10.84 12.31
C PRO A 54 0.52 -9.97 11.36
N PRO A 55 1.82 -10.29 11.17
CA PRO A 55 2.64 -9.65 10.14
C PRO A 55 2.05 -9.91 8.74
N LEU A 56 2.49 -9.12 7.77
CA LEU A 56 2.14 -9.31 6.35
C LEU A 56 2.99 -10.45 5.77
N ASN A 57 2.38 -11.24 4.88
CA ASN A 57 3.05 -12.19 4.00
C ASN A 57 2.61 -11.87 2.55
N PRO A 58 3.53 -11.48 1.65
CA PRO A 58 4.97 -11.30 1.86
C PRO A 58 5.30 -10.13 2.81
N ARG A 59 6.51 -10.15 3.38
CA ARG A 59 6.99 -9.09 4.27
C ARG A 59 7.26 -7.82 3.44
N PRO A 60 6.75 -6.65 3.84
CA PRO A 60 7.08 -5.39 3.16
C PRO A 60 8.54 -4.99 3.43
N GLN A 61 9.17 -4.35 2.44
CA GLN A 61 10.54 -3.84 2.55
C GLN A 61 10.63 -2.73 3.60
N LEU A 62 9.66 -1.80 3.62
CA LEU A 62 9.57 -0.73 4.61
C LEU A 62 8.40 -0.95 5.57
N ARG A 63 8.58 -0.62 6.86
CA ARG A 63 7.55 -0.79 7.89
C ARG A 63 7.47 0.40 8.83
N PHE A 64 6.27 0.95 8.96
CA PHE A 64 6.03 2.14 9.77
C PHE A 64 4.96 1.92 10.84
N ASP A 65 5.37 2.06 12.10
CA ASP A 65 4.44 2.14 13.23
C ASP A 65 3.88 3.56 13.33
N VAL A 66 2.54 3.68 13.32
CA VAL A 66 1.81 4.94 13.52
C VAL A 66 0.91 4.91 14.75
N ARG A 67 1.21 4.03 15.74
CA ARG A 67 0.46 3.95 17.01
C ARG A 67 0.74 5.12 17.95
N SER A 68 1.85 5.83 17.78
CA SER A 68 2.19 7.06 18.52
C SER A 68 1.34 8.27 18.13
N LEU A 69 0.70 8.23 16.95
CA LEU A 69 -0.15 9.32 16.46
C LEU A 69 -1.45 9.44 17.26
N PRO A 70 -2.04 10.65 17.35
CA PRO A 70 -3.22 10.89 18.15
C PRO A 70 -4.39 10.00 17.69
N ASN A 71 -5.19 9.59 18.67
CA ASN A 71 -6.31 8.70 18.43
C ASN A 71 -7.56 9.54 18.09
N PRO A 72 -8.27 9.27 16.98
CA PRO A 72 -9.48 10.02 16.67
C PRO A 72 -10.53 9.90 17.78
N PRO A 73 -11.39 10.93 17.97
CA PRO A 73 -12.49 10.89 18.92
C PRO A 73 -13.37 9.65 18.72
N LYS A 74 -13.88 9.09 19.82
CA LYS A 74 -14.63 7.81 19.79
C LYS A 74 -15.76 7.79 18.76
N HIS A 75 -16.57 8.83 18.72
CA HIS A 75 -17.71 8.92 17.80
C HIS A 75 -17.29 8.91 16.32
N ILE A 76 -16.13 9.51 16.00
CA ILE A 76 -15.54 9.46 14.65
C ILE A 76 -15.06 8.04 14.35
N ARG A 77 -14.32 7.39 15.27
CA ARG A 77 -13.79 6.04 15.04
C ARG A 77 -14.87 4.97 14.84
N ASP A 78 -16.01 5.13 15.51
CA ASP A 78 -17.08 4.13 15.43
C ASP A 78 -17.92 4.28 14.15
N ALA A 79 -18.05 5.50 13.63
CA ALA A 79 -18.79 5.78 12.40
C ALA A 79 -17.92 5.69 11.13
N LEU A 80 -16.63 6.01 11.24
CA LEU A 80 -15.74 6.25 10.11
C LEU A 80 -14.47 5.39 10.17
N ASN A 81 -13.88 5.15 9.00
CA ASN A 81 -12.60 4.48 8.80
C ASN A 81 -11.60 5.46 8.13
N GLY A 82 -10.35 5.02 7.96
CA GLY A 82 -9.30 5.88 7.39
C GLY A 82 -9.48 6.27 5.92
N THR A 83 -10.40 5.64 5.19
CA THR A 83 -10.72 6.01 3.80
C THR A 83 -11.72 7.18 3.73
N SER A 84 -12.31 7.57 4.86
CA SER A 84 -13.27 8.67 4.90
C SER A 84 -12.57 10.03 4.96
N TRP A 85 -12.98 10.93 4.07
CA TRP A 85 -12.48 12.31 4.02
C TRP A 85 -12.49 13.01 5.39
N ARG A 86 -13.61 12.91 6.12
CA ARG A 86 -13.78 13.58 7.42
C ARG A 86 -12.79 13.08 8.49
N LEU A 87 -12.41 11.80 8.45
CA LEU A 87 -11.38 11.29 9.37
C LEU A 87 -9.99 11.74 8.93
N GLN A 88 -9.71 11.72 7.63
CA GLN A 88 -8.43 12.20 7.08
C GLN A 88 -8.20 13.67 7.40
N GLU A 89 -9.21 14.52 7.21
CA GLU A 89 -9.19 15.95 7.56
C GLU A 89 -8.89 16.16 9.04
N TRP A 90 -9.54 15.40 9.94
CA TRP A 90 -9.24 15.46 11.36
C TRP A 90 -7.79 15.06 11.67
N MET A 91 -7.27 14.01 11.04
CA MET A 91 -5.86 13.60 11.22
C MET A 91 -4.90 14.66 10.70
N LEU A 92 -5.20 15.28 9.55
CA LEU A 92 -4.39 16.33 8.93
C LEU A 92 -4.37 17.63 9.73
N SER A 93 -5.37 17.87 10.58
CA SER A 93 -5.37 19.02 11.49
C SER A 93 -4.31 18.91 12.60
N ASP A 94 -3.76 17.72 12.84
CA ASP A 94 -2.71 17.50 13.82
C ASP A 94 -1.31 17.60 13.21
N ALA A 95 -0.44 18.40 13.83
CA ALA A 95 0.91 18.64 13.35
C ALA A 95 1.78 17.36 13.37
N MET A 96 1.65 16.51 14.39
CA MET A 96 2.45 15.28 14.49
C MET A 96 2.11 14.29 13.37
N PHE A 97 0.86 14.27 12.93
CA PHE A 97 0.46 13.47 11.77
C PHE A 97 1.15 13.96 10.48
N GLY A 98 1.17 15.28 10.26
CA GLY A 98 1.86 15.90 9.11
C GLY A 98 3.35 15.62 9.11
N GLU A 99 4.03 15.86 10.25
CA GLU A 99 5.46 15.59 10.42
C GLU A 99 5.79 14.11 10.18
N ARG A 100 4.99 13.19 10.74
CA ARG A 100 5.21 11.76 10.56
C ARG A 100 4.99 11.32 9.12
N ARG A 101 3.98 11.87 8.44
CA ARG A 101 3.71 11.62 7.03
C ARG A 101 4.90 12.05 6.17
N ASP A 102 5.44 13.23 6.41
CA ASP A 102 6.55 13.78 5.62
C ASP A 102 7.85 13.01 5.87
N ALA A 103 8.08 12.56 7.11
CA ALA A 103 9.19 11.65 7.43
C ALA A 103 9.08 10.31 6.69
N ILE A 104 7.89 9.68 6.72
CA ILE A 104 7.63 8.43 6.00
C ILE A 104 7.84 8.62 4.49
N ARG A 105 7.31 9.72 3.94
CA ARG A 105 7.47 10.04 2.51
C ARG A 105 8.95 10.10 2.13
N LYS A 106 9.75 10.81 2.92
CA LYS A 106 11.19 10.94 2.67
C LYS A 106 11.90 9.58 2.66
N GLU A 107 11.62 8.72 3.64
CA GLU A 107 12.21 7.37 3.69
C GLU A 107 11.80 6.52 2.48
N ILE A 108 10.56 6.66 1.98
CA ILE A 108 10.12 5.97 0.76
C ILE A 108 10.85 6.51 -0.48
N GLU A 109 11.01 7.83 -0.62
CA GLU A 109 11.71 8.45 -1.75
C GLU A 109 13.20 8.03 -1.81
N GLU A 110 13.86 7.94 -0.65
CA GLU A 110 15.24 7.45 -0.54
C GLU A 110 15.36 6.00 -1.02
N GLU A 111 14.42 5.15 -0.62
CA GLU A 111 14.37 3.74 -1.02
C GLU A 111 14.04 3.57 -2.51
N MET A 112 13.09 4.33 -3.04
CA MET A 112 12.76 4.34 -4.47
C MET A 112 14.00 4.73 -5.30
N THR A 113 14.71 5.77 -4.89
CA THR A 113 15.95 6.21 -5.55
C THR A 113 17.00 5.10 -5.58
N ARG A 114 17.15 4.37 -4.47
CA ARG A 114 18.07 3.23 -4.38
C ARG A 114 17.67 2.11 -5.35
N MET A 115 16.40 1.73 -5.38
CA MET A 115 15.90 0.67 -6.26
C MET A 115 16.03 1.02 -7.75
N THR A 116 15.75 2.27 -8.14
CA THR A 116 15.91 2.73 -9.52
C THR A 116 17.37 2.70 -9.95
N ALA A 117 18.30 3.18 -9.12
CA ALA A 117 19.72 3.16 -9.43
C ALA A 117 20.29 1.72 -9.57
N GLU A 118 19.75 0.78 -8.79
CA GLU A 118 20.11 -0.64 -8.89
C GLU A 118 19.60 -1.27 -10.19
N HIS A 119 18.37 -0.99 -10.59
CA HIS A 119 17.81 -1.46 -11.86
C HIS A 119 18.58 -0.93 -13.07
N GLU A 120 18.88 0.37 -13.09
CA GLU A 120 19.68 0.97 -14.18
C GLU A 120 21.05 0.29 -14.33
N LYS A 121 21.67 -0.10 -13.22
CA LYS A 121 22.97 -0.81 -13.25
C LYS A 121 22.84 -2.22 -13.82
N ILE A 122 21.76 -2.93 -13.50
CA ILE A 122 21.50 -4.29 -14.01
C ILE A 122 21.24 -4.25 -15.52
N ASP A 123 20.44 -3.30 -15.99
CA ASP A 123 20.12 -3.16 -17.41
C ASP A 123 21.38 -2.91 -18.26
N VAL A 124 22.30 -2.08 -17.77
CA VAL A 124 23.59 -1.82 -18.44
C VAL A 124 24.47 -3.08 -18.53
N LEU A 125 24.45 -3.95 -17.51
CA LEU A 125 25.24 -5.18 -17.53
C LEU A 125 24.62 -6.27 -18.42
N ASN A 126 23.29 -6.39 -18.43
CA ASN A 126 22.58 -7.37 -19.26
C ASN A 126 22.74 -7.09 -20.77
N LEU A 127 22.75 -5.81 -21.18
CA LEU A 127 22.97 -5.41 -22.57
C LEU A 127 24.34 -5.86 -23.14
N GLY A 128 25.31 -6.21 -22.29
CA GLY A 128 26.64 -6.66 -22.71
C GLY A 128 26.77 -8.16 -23.00
N GLN A 129 25.84 -9.01 -22.55
CA GLN A 129 25.98 -10.48 -22.61
C GLN A 129 25.39 -11.13 -23.87
N ASP A 130 24.50 -10.43 -24.57
CA ASP A 130 23.92 -10.93 -25.84
C ASP A 130 24.82 -10.64 -27.06
N ALA A 131 25.88 -9.87 -26.88
CA ALA A 131 26.98 -9.78 -27.82
C ALA A 131 27.84 -11.03 -27.70
N LYS A 132 27.33 -12.16 -28.22
CA LYS A 132 28.08 -13.39 -28.48
C LYS A 132 29.23 -13.07 -29.43
N TRP A 133 30.34 -12.60 -28.87
CA TRP A 133 31.62 -12.50 -29.55
C TRP A 133 32.12 -13.92 -29.68
N GLU A 134 32.03 -14.51 -30.87
CA GLU A 134 32.73 -15.77 -31.16
C GLU A 134 34.23 -15.51 -31.03
N PRO A 135 34.90 -16.06 -30.01
CA PRO A 135 36.33 -15.90 -29.88
C PRO A 135 36.96 -16.75 -30.97
N ASN A 136 37.59 -16.08 -31.94
CA ASN A 136 38.55 -16.76 -32.82
C ASN A 136 39.62 -17.37 -31.92
N GLU A 137 39.69 -18.70 -31.90
CA GLU A 137 40.64 -19.49 -31.12
C GLU A 137 42.06 -19.08 -31.49
N VAL A 138 42.78 -18.47 -30.54
CA VAL A 138 44.24 -18.37 -30.60
C VAL A 138 44.80 -19.19 -29.45
N PRO A 139 45.60 -20.25 -29.72
CA PRO A 139 46.24 -21.06 -28.69
C PRO A 139 47.21 -20.22 -27.86
N ARG A 140 47.14 -20.30 -26.53
CA ARG A 140 48.15 -19.71 -25.63
C ARG A 140 48.64 -20.73 -24.62
N GLU A 141 49.95 -20.94 -24.67
CA GLU A 141 50.74 -21.80 -23.79
C GLU A 141 50.83 -21.23 -22.36
N THR A 142 50.95 -22.17 -21.42
CA THR A 142 51.24 -22.06 -19.97
C THR A 142 52.64 -21.52 -19.69
N PRO A 143 52.84 -20.77 -18.58
CA PRO A 143 53.56 -21.33 -17.41
C PRO A 143 53.00 -20.85 -16.04
N GLU A 144 52.83 -21.76 -15.06
CA GLU A 144 53.68 -21.99 -13.85
C GLU A 144 53.79 -20.77 -12.90
N GLU A 145 53.02 -20.73 -11.81
CA GLU A 145 53.28 -21.24 -10.43
C GLU A 145 54.41 -20.48 -9.68
N GLU A 146 54.04 -19.76 -8.60
CA GLU A 146 54.72 -19.61 -7.27
C GLU A 146 53.70 -18.83 -6.36
N ALA A 147 53.12 -19.36 -5.29
CA ALA A 147 53.61 -19.90 -4.01
C ALA A 147 53.65 -18.85 -2.84
N LEU A 148 52.85 -19.16 -1.80
CA LEU A 148 53.05 -18.98 -0.34
C LEU A 148 52.91 -17.61 0.38
N SER A 149 51.94 -17.55 1.31
CA SER A 149 52.06 -17.39 2.79
C SER A 149 50.66 -16.98 3.31
N ASP A 150 49.92 -17.71 4.15
CA ASP A 150 50.15 -18.30 5.48
C ASP A 150 50.41 -17.25 6.57
N GLU A 151 49.35 -16.83 7.28
CA GLU A 151 49.41 -16.51 8.71
C GLU A 151 48.01 -16.52 9.36
N GLU A 152 47.97 -17.22 10.49
CA GLU A 152 46.83 -17.65 11.29
C GLU A 152 46.30 -16.52 12.20
N GLN A 153 44.98 -16.41 12.35
CA GLN A 153 44.40 -15.91 13.59
C GLN A 153 43.00 -16.50 13.83
N GLU A 154 42.98 -17.50 14.72
CA GLU A 154 41.77 -18.06 15.32
C GLU A 154 41.17 -17.07 16.32
N GLU A 155 39.92 -16.64 16.11
CA GLU A 155 39.04 -16.27 17.22
C GLU A 155 37.65 -16.90 17.01
N ASP A 156 37.42 -17.95 17.81
CA ASP A 156 36.18 -18.68 18.02
C ASP A 156 35.12 -17.77 18.66
N TYR A 157 34.14 -17.38 17.83
CA TYR A 157 32.83 -16.91 18.31
C TYR A 157 31.74 -17.79 17.71
N THR A 158 31.38 -18.84 18.44
CA THR A 158 30.22 -19.68 18.18
C THR A 158 28.94 -18.87 18.40
N ILE A 159 28.41 -18.23 17.35
CA ILE A 159 27.04 -17.70 17.33
C ILE A 159 26.12 -18.78 16.73
N PRO A 160 25.06 -19.22 17.46
CA PRO A 160 24.16 -20.26 16.97
C PRO A 160 23.39 -19.79 15.73
N ASN A 161 23.55 -20.61 14.70
CA ASN A 161 23.04 -20.51 13.35
C ASN A 161 21.58 -21.00 13.30
N GLU A 162 20.62 -20.08 13.39
CA GLU A 162 19.23 -20.34 12.99
C GLU A 162 19.11 -20.10 11.48
N ALA A 163 19.69 -21.04 10.72
CA ALA A 163 19.53 -21.13 9.28
C ALA A 163 18.14 -21.68 8.96
N ASP A 164 17.15 -20.79 8.88
CA ASP A 164 15.98 -20.98 8.02
C ASP A 164 16.15 -20.11 6.76
N SER A 165 17.16 -20.48 5.96
CA SER A 165 17.29 -20.01 4.58
C SER A 165 16.32 -20.79 3.71
N SER A 166 15.04 -20.41 3.79
CA SER A 166 14.04 -20.73 2.76
C SER A 166 14.33 -19.88 1.52
N SER A 167 15.36 -20.28 0.77
CA SER A 167 15.71 -19.76 -0.56
C SER A 167 14.80 -20.38 -1.62
N GLY A 168 13.56 -19.91 -1.68
CA GLY A 168 12.61 -20.28 -2.73
C GLY A 168 11.63 -19.14 -2.96
N GLU A 169 11.64 -18.60 -4.18
CA GLU A 169 10.67 -17.63 -4.74
C GLU A 169 10.91 -16.13 -4.45
N SER A 170 12.08 -15.58 -4.81
CA SER A 170 12.32 -14.11 -4.80
C SER A 170 12.41 -13.45 -6.19
N ASP A 171 11.93 -14.10 -7.25
CA ASP A 171 11.85 -13.49 -8.59
C ASP A 171 10.55 -12.69 -8.82
N GLN A 172 9.63 -12.70 -7.84
CA GLN A 172 8.42 -11.90 -7.92
C GLN A 172 8.70 -10.55 -7.25
N ASP A 173 8.72 -9.48 -8.05
CA ASP A 173 8.69 -8.07 -7.63
C ASP A 173 10.04 -7.32 -7.57
N ALA A 174 11.05 -7.62 -8.42
CA ALA A 174 12.23 -6.74 -8.54
C ALA A 174 11.82 -5.27 -8.75
N SER A 175 10.75 -5.04 -9.52
CA SER A 175 10.23 -3.73 -9.83
C SER A 175 9.16 -3.20 -8.85
N ALA A 176 8.94 -3.81 -7.66
CA ALA A 176 7.93 -3.30 -6.71
C ALA A 176 8.47 -3.05 -5.30
N LEU A 177 8.15 -1.86 -4.78
CA LEU A 177 8.44 -1.44 -3.40
C LEU A 177 7.18 -1.57 -2.54
N ARG A 178 7.14 -2.54 -1.62
CA ARG A 178 6.03 -2.73 -0.67
C ARG A 178 6.31 -2.02 0.65
N VAL A 179 5.39 -1.12 1.01
CA VAL A 179 5.48 -0.31 2.23
C VAL A 179 4.33 -0.65 3.17
N GLY A 180 4.65 -1.22 4.33
CA GLY A 180 3.67 -1.60 5.34
C GLY A 180 3.49 -0.55 6.43
N ILE A 181 2.34 0.11 6.48
CA ILE A 181 1.98 1.07 7.54
C ILE A 181 0.96 0.42 8.48
N PHE A 182 1.26 0.38 9.79
CA PHE A 182 0.38 -0.27 10.76
C PHE A 182 -0.02 0.57 11.96
N CYS A 183 -1.24 0.28 12.43
CA CYS A 183 -1.71 0.74 13.72
C CYS A 183 -2.28 -0.43 14.53
N ALA A 184 -2.89 -0.16 15.69
CA ALA A 184 -3.42 -1.22 16.56
C ALA A 184 -4.44 -2.14 15.84
N MET A 185 -5.42 -1.56 15.13
CA MET A 185 -6.50 -2.32 14.49
C MET A 185 -6.46 -2.32 12.96
N GLY A 186 -5.59 -1.51 12.33
CA GLY A 186 -5.49 -1.44 10.87
C GLY A 186 -6.67 -0.78 10.14
N ARG A 187 -7.45 0.07 10.83
CA ARG A 187 -8.71 0.64 10.27
C ARG A 187 -8.79 2.16 10.20
N HIS A 188 -7.99 2.87 10.99
CA HIS A 188 -8.07 4.32 11.15
C HIS A 188 -6.76 4.98 10.75
N ARG A 189 -5.83 5.16 11.70
CA ARG A 189 -4.57 5.89 11.52
C ARG A 189 -3.72 5.39 10.36
N SER A 190 -3.49 4.08 10.27
CA SER A 190 -2.68 3.50 9.19
C SER A 190 -3.33 3.64 7.81
N VAL A 191 -4.66 3.54 7.75
CA VAL A 191 -5.43 3.66 6.50
C VAL A 191 -5.42 5.12 6.04
N ALA A 192 -5.67 6.06 6.96
CA ALA A 192 -5.60 7.50 6.66
C ALA A 192 -4.19 7.92 6.21
N MET A 193 -3.14 7.39 6.84
CA MET A 193 -1.76 7.66 6.43
C MET A 193 -1.49 7.18 5.00
N VAL A 194 -1.90 5.95 4.68
CA VAL A 194 -1.73 5.38 3.32
C VAL A 194 -2.49 6.19 2.27
N GLU A 195 -3.75 6.53 2.54
CA GLU A 195 -4.59 7.32 1.62
C GLU A 195 -3.99 8.70 1.34
N VAL A 196 -3.48 9.37 2.37
CA VAL A 196 -2.84 10.69 2.22
C VAL A 196 -1.52 10.56 1.45
N LEU A 197 -0.72 9.53 1.70
CA LEU A 197 0.51 9.28 0.94
C LEU A 197 0.22 8.96 -0.53
N ALA A 198 -0.84 8.21 -0.81
CA ALA A 198 -1.25 7.85 -2.17
C ALA A 198 -1.70 9.06 -3.00
N GLN A 199 -2.18 10.13 -2.36
CA GLN A 199 -2.54 11.39 -3.01
C GLN A 199 -1.32 12.27 -3.36
N MET A 200 -0.13 11.91 -2.90
CA MET A 200 1.11 12.64 -3.21
C MET A 200 1.66 12.26 -4.60
N SER A 201 2.54 13.10 -5.13
CA SER A 201 3.24 12.82 -6.38
C SER A 201 4.39 11.84 -6.17
N TRP A 202 4.41 10.76 -6.95
CA TRP A 202 5.48 9.76 -6.99
C TRP A 202 5.98 9.64 -8.44
N PRO A 203 6.91 10.51 -8.88
CA PRO A 203 7.30 10.59 -10.28
C PRO A 203 8.00 9.31 -10.74
N GLY A 204 7.60 8.77 -11.89
CA GLY A 204 8.19 7.56 -12.47
C GLY A 204 7.76 6.26 -11.81
N TRP A 205 6.77 6.30 -10.91
CA TRP A 205 6.28 5.10 -10.20
C TRP A 205 4.76 5.02 -10.25
N GLN A 206 4.25 3.80 -10.45
CA GLN A 206 2.83 3.51 -10.33
C GLN A 206 2.47 3.24 -8.87
N VAL A 207 1.44 3.91 -8.34
CA VAL A 207 1.04 3.73 -6.94
C VAL A 207 -0.15 2.78 -6.84
N GLU A 208 -0.01 1.75 -6.01
CA GLU A 208 -1.09 0.84 -5.63
C GLU A 208 -1.38 0.94 -4.13
N VAL A 209 -2.66 0.97 -3.77
CA VAL A 209 -3.12 1.07 -2.38
C VAL A 209 -3.82 -0.20 -1.96
N GLN A 210 -3.36 -0.79 -0.85
CA GLN A 210 -3.95 -2.00 -0.27
C GLN A 210 -4.36 -1.81 1.20
N HIS A 211 -5.58 -2.23 1.53
CA HIS A 211 -6.12 -2.15 2.89
C HIS A 211 -6.52 -3.53 3.43
N ARG A 212 -5.63 -4.16 4.20
CA ARG A 212 -5.84 -5.53 4.68
C ARG A 212 -7.04 -5.70 5.63
N ASP A 213 -7.27 -4.71 6.49
CA ASP A 213 -8.17 -4.84 7.64
C ASP A 213 -9.41 -3.92 7.59
N VAL A 214 -9.58 -3.13 6.51
CA VAL A 214 -10.70 -2.18 6.38
C VAL A 214 -12.05 -2.87 6.17
N PHE A 215 -12.08 -3.89 5.30
CA PHE A 215 -13.31 -4.59 4.90
C PHE A 215 -13.66 -5.79 5.77
N LYS A 216 -12.79 -6.15 6.71
CA LYS A 216 -13.12 -7.19 7.69
C LYS A 216 -14.27 -6.68 8.53
N LYS A 217 -15.46 -7.23 8.28
CA LYS A 217 -16.64 -7.03 9.13
C LYS A 217 -16.13 -7.23 10.54
N ARG A 218 -16.27 -6.21 11.42
CA ARG A 218 -15.99 -6.37 12.86
C ARG A 218 -16.62 -7.70 13.19
N ASP A 219 -15.82 -8.68 13.64
CA ASP A 219 -16.37 -9.94 14.13
C ASP A 219 -17.37 -9.54 15.19
N SER A 220 -18.63 -9.43 14.76
CA SER A 220 -19.76 -9.13 15.59
C SER A 220 -19.89 -10.44 16.30
N GLY A 221 -19.06 -10.58 17.35
CA GLY A 221 -18.70 -11.85 17.93
C GLY A 221 -19.97 -12.63 17.98
N LYS A 222 -20.00 -13.76 17.26
CA LYS A 222 -21.16 -14.66 17.24
C LYS A 222 -21.71 -14.58 18.65
N LYS A 223 -22.87 -13.92 18.82
CA LYS A 223 -23.67 -14.07 20.02
C LYS A 223 -24.01 -15.54 19.94
N SER A 224 -23.10 -16.38 20.44
CA SER A 224 -23.31 -17.78 20.70
C SER A 224 -24.62 -17.77 21.45
N GLY A 225 -25.63 -18.34 20.81
CA GLY A 225 -27.01 -18.23 21.23
C GLY A 225 -27.12 -18.63 22.69
N GLY A 226 -27.05 -17.62 23.56
CA GLY A 226 -27.48 -17.67 24.93
C GLY A 226 -28.96 -17.92 24.86
N LYS A 227 -29.27 -19.22 24.84
CA LYS A 227 -30.53 -19.88 25.13
C LYS A 227 -31.68 -18.91 25.38
N GLN A 228 -32.70 -19.07 24.55
CA GLN A 228 -34.08 -18.82 24.90
C GLN A 228 -34.32 -19.11 26.40
N SER A 229 -34.30 -18.08 27.24
CA SER A 229 -34.94 -18.12 28.55
C SER A 229 -36.44 -17.97 28.30
N ARG A 230 -37.04 -19.03 27.74
CA ARG A 230 -38.48 -19.27 27.80
C ARG A 230 -38.77 -19.83 29.19
N GLY A 231 -39.36 -19.00 30.03
CA GLY A 231 -39.85 -19.33 31.37
C GLY A 231 -40.13 -18.00 32.08
N THR A 232 -41.27 -17.36 31.88
CA THR A 232 -42.58 -17.75 32.45
C THR A 232 -42.50 -17.95 33.97
N ARG A 233 -42.70 -16.85 34.70
CA ARG A 233 -43.40 -16.73 36.00
C ARG A 233 -43.24 -15.26 36.43
N GLY A 234 -44.28 -14.43 36.45
CA GLY A 234 -45.45 -14.64 37.28
C GLY A 234 -45.09 -14.23 38.71
N GLY A 235 -45.20 -12.93 39.00
CA GLY A 235 -44.95 -12.32 40.31
C GLY A 235 -45.38 -10.86 40.23
N VAL A 236 -46.70 -10.61 40.22
CA VAL A 236 -47.45 -10.09 41.37
C VAL A 236 -46.97 -8.69 41.75
N ILE A 237 -47.83 -7.73 41.43
CA ILE A 237 -47.79 -6.33 41.81
C ILE A 237 -48.18 -6.25 43.30
N PRO A 238 -47.35 -5.71 44.21
CA PRO A 238 -47.86 -5.15 45.45
C PRO A 238 -48.23 -3.69 45.15
N SER A 239 -49.52 -3.48 44.89
CA SER A 239 -50.20 -2.25 45.30
C SER A 239 -50.13 -2.18 46.82
N HIS A 240 -49.68 -1.06 47.41
CA HIS A 240 -50.08 -0.53 48.73
C HIS A 240 -48.93 0.21 49.43
N PHE A 241 -49.08 1.53 49.59
CA PHE A 241 -48.79 2.35 50.79
C PHE A 241 -49.02 3.83 50.40
N GLU A 242 -50.25 4.33 50.54
CA GLU A 242 -50.81 5.08 51.68
C GLU A 242 -50.17 6.46 51.93
N ASP A 243 -51.11 7.42 51.98
CA ASP A 243 -51.03 8.84 52.27
C ASP A 243 -50.32 9.20 53.58
N ASP A 244 -49.55 10.29 53.56
CA ASP A 244 -49.61 11.41 54.54
C ASP A 244 -48.99 12.67 53.91
#